data_AF-A0AAV5QI61-F1
#
_entry.id   AF-A0AAV5QI61-F1
#
_cell.length_a   1.000
_cell.length_b   1.000
_cell.length_c   1.000
_cell.angle_alpha   90.00
_cell.angle_beta   90.00
_cell.angle_gamma   90.00
#
_symmetry.space_group_name_H-M   'P 1'
#
loop_
_entity.id
_entity.type
_entity.pdbx_description
1 polymer ?
#
loop_
_entity_poly.entity_id
_entity_poly.type
_entity_poly.pdbx_seq_one_letter_code
_entity_poly.pdbx_strand_id
1 'polypeptide(L)'
;MPAIASLSGWALFGTAVRAYQIGLKQRPWSYKPMGYVYSALFWVGAGYAFYSVKESQEKLLEKRVATLLDARAKRLNESLE
;
A
#
# COMPACT_ATOMS: atom_id res chain seq x y z
N MET A 1 4.48 10.26 -3.34
CA MET A 1 5.55 9.55 -2.59
C MET A 1 4.91 8.93 -1.35
N PRO A 2 5.21 7.66 -1.02
CA PRO A 2 4.62 7.01 0.15
C PRO A 2 5.06 7.71 1.44
N ALA A 3 4.13 7.85 2.39
CA ALA A 3 4.44 8.40 3.70
C ALA A 3 5.45 7.52 4.44
N ILE A 4 6.37 8.12 5.19
CA ILE A 4 7.37 7.40 5.99
C ILE A 4 6.69 6.37 6.92
N ALA A 5 5.52 6.71 7.47
CA ALA A 5 4.70 5.82 8.29
C ALA A 5 4.23 4.56 7.54
N SER A 6 3.95 4.66 6.24
CA SER A 6 3.59 3.48 5.43
C SER A 6 4.79 2.59 5.18
N LEU A 7 5.97 3.18 4.88
CA LEU A 7 7.20 2.42 4.66
C LEU A 7 7.69 1.74 5.94
N SER A 8 7.60 2.42 7.10
CA SER A 8 7.93 1.79 8.40
C SER A 8 6.96 0.66 8.75
N GLY A 9 5.67 0.80 8.41
CA GLY A 9 4.69 -0.29 8.53
C GLY A 9 5.07 -1.52 7.70
N TRP A 10 5.46 -1.33 6.44
CA TRP A 10 5.93 -2.43 5.58
C TRP A 10 7.25 -3.04 6.06
N ALA A 11 8.17 -2.23 6.58
CA ALA A 11 9.42 -2.71 7.16
C ALA A 11 9.16 -3.59 8.41
N LEU A 12 8.33 -3.11 9.34
CA LEU A 12 7.93 -3.85 10.54
C LEU A 12 7.17 -5.14 10.19
N PHE A 13 6.31 -5.09 9.18
CA PHE A 13 5.64 -6.28 8.68
C PHE A 13 6.66 -7.30 8.16
N GLY A 14 7.64 -6.87 7.36
CA GLY A 14 8.68 -7.77 6.85
C GLY A 14 9.55 -8.39 7.94
N THR A 15 9.95 -7.62 8.94
CA THR A 15 10.70 -8.16 10.08
C THR A 15 9.85 -9.13 10.90
N ALA A 16 8.57 -8.85 11.10
CA ALA A 16 7.64 -9.74 11.80
C ALA A 16 7.43 -11.06 11.05
N VAL A 17 7.23 -11.02 9.72
CA VAL A 17 7.11 -12.22 8.89
C VAL A 17 8.38 -13.06 8.98
N ARG A 18 9.57 -12.43 8.98
CA ARG A 18 10.83 -13.15 9.16
C ARG A 18 10.96 -13.75 10.57
N ALA A 19 10.52 -13.05 11.60
CA ALA A 19 10.48 -13.56 12.97
C ALA A 19 9.60 -14.81 13.06
N TYR A 20 8.40 -14.75 12.46
CA TYR A 20 7.46 -15.86 12.39
C TYR A 20 8.07 -17.08 11.68
N GLN A 21 8.75 -16.87 10.55
CA GLN A 21 9.46 -17.93 9.83
C GLN A 21 10.53 -18.62 10.71
N ILE A 22 11.27 -17.86 11.50
CA ILE A 22 12.31 -18.41 12.40
C ILE A 22 11.68 -19.20 13.55
N GLY A 23 10.56 -18.71 14.09
CA GLY A 23 9.77 -19.41 15.09
C GLY A 23 9.28 -20.78 14.58
N LEU A 24 8.75 -20.83 13.35
CA LEU A 24 8.35 -22.09 12.70
C LEU A 24 9.51 -23.07 12.54
N LYS A 25 10.72 -22.57 12.27
CA LYS A 25 11.92 -23.40 12.14
C LYS A 25 12.53 -23.81 13.48
N GLN A 26 11.93 -23.43 14.61
CA GLN A 26 12.45 -23.64 15.96
C GLN A 26 13.91 -23.20 16.11
N ARG A 27 14.31 -22.13 15.39
CA ARG A 27 15.66 -21.56 15.47
C ARG A 27 15.65 -20.38 16.44
N PRO A 28 16.77 -20.09 17.11
CA PRO A 28 16.87 -18.92 17.97
C PRO A 28 16.64 -17.65 17.13
N TRP A 29 15.99 -16.63 17.72
CA TRP A 29 15.66 -15.39 17.00
C TRP A 29 16.88 -14.57 16.57
N SER A 30 18.04 -14.83 17.18
CA SER A 30 19.34 -14.30 16.75
C SER A 30 19.95 -15.04 15.53
N TYR A 31 19.29 -16.07 15.00
CA TYR A 31 19.80 -16.84 13.86
C TYR A 31 19.77 -16.01 12.58
N LYS A 32 20.96 -15.57 12.14
CA LYS A 32 21.18 -14.75 10.94
C LYS A 32 20.40 -13.42 10.98
N PRO A 33 20.80 -12.45 11.82
CA PRO A 33 20.07 -11.19 12.02
C PRO A 33 19.93 -10.36 10.74
N MET A 34 20.90 -10.47 9.82
CA MET A 34 20.81 -9.82 8.50
C MET A 34 19.60 -10.27 7.68
N GLY A 35 19.04 -11.46 7.94
CA GLY A 35 17.83 -11.94 7.28
C GLY A 35 16.61 -11.05 7.55
N TYR A 36 16.55 -10.39 8.71
CA TYR A 36 15.50 -9.43 9.02
C TYR A 36 15.64 -8.15 8.19
N VAL A 37 16.86 -7.67 8.00
CA VAL A 37 17.15 -6.49 7.18
C VAL A 37 16.79 -6.73 5.72
N TYR A 38 17.19 -7.88 5.15
CA TYR A 38 16.82 -8.23 3.78
C TYR A 38 15.31 -8.35 3.61
N SER A 39 14.61 -8.96 4.58
CA SER A 39 13.16 -9.09 4.53
C SER A 39 12.48 -7.72 4.65
N ALA A 40 12.94 -6.86 5.55
CA ALA A 40 12.43 -5.50 5.70
C ALA A 40 12.57 -4.70 4.40
N LEU A 41 13.76 -4.72 3.78
CA LEU A 41 14.00 -4.04 2.50
C LEU A 41 13.11 -4.58 1.39
N PHE A 42 12.95 -5.91 1.30
CA PHE A 42 12.06 -6.53 0.33
C PHE A 42 10.60 -6.06 0.48
N TRP A 43 10.07 -6.09 1.71
CA TRP A 43 8.70 -5.67 1.98
C TRP A 43 8.48 -4.17 1.83
N VAL A 44 9.48 -3.34 2.14
CA VAL A 44 9.45 -1.90 1.83
C VAL A 44 9.36 -1.66 0.32
N GLY A 45 10.14 -2.39 -0.48
CA GLY A 45 10.07 -2.34 -1.95
C GLY A 45 8.70 -2.76 -2.47
N ALA A 46 8.14 -3.85 -1.94
CA ALA A 46 6.78 -4.28 -2.27
C ALA A 46 5.73 -3.24 -1.88
N GLY A 47 5.86 -2.62 -0.72
CA GLY A 47 4.99 -1.54 -0.26
C GLY A 47 5.03 -0.30 -1.15
N TYR A 48 6.21 0.04 -1.68
CA TYR A 48 6.36 1.12 -2.66
C TYR A 48 5.60 0.80 -3.96
N ALA A 49 5.76 -0.42 -4.49
CA ALA A 49 5.01 -0.85 -5.66
C ALA A 49 3.49 -0.81 -5.41
N PHE A 50 3.03 -1.29 -4.25
CA PHE A 50 1.63 -1.25 -3.88
C PHE A 50 1.06 0.18 -3.79
N TYR A 51 1.85 1.11 -3.26
CA TYR A 51 1.49 2.52 -3.22
C TYR A 51 1.27 3.08 -4.63
N SER A 52 2.13 2.74 -5.59
CA SER A 52 2.00 3.22 -6.98
C SER A 52 0.72 2.72 -7.66
N VAL A 53 0.33 1.47 -7.37
CA VAL A 53 -0.94 0.89 -7.85
C VAL A 53 -2.12 1.62 -7.21
N LYS A 54 -2.08 1.83 -5.89
CA LYS A 54 -3.15 2.54 -5.17
C LYS A 54 -3.33 3.96 -5.72
N GLU A 55 -2.24 4.70 -5.92
CA GLU A 55 -2.29 6.06 -6.47
C GLU A 55 -2.92 6.08 -7.88
N SER A 56 -2.62 5.07 -8.70
CA SER A 56 -3.22 4.93 -10.03
C SER A 56 -4.73 4.67 -9.95
N GLN A 57 -5.17 3.82 -9.02
CA GLN A 57 -6.59 3.52 -8.80
C GLN A 57 -7.36 4.72 -8.26
N GLU A 58 -6.76 5.48 -7.34
CA GLU A 58 -7.38 6.67 -6.75
C GLU A 58 -7.62 7.76 -7.81
N LYS A 59 -6.64 8.00 -8.68
CA LYS A 59 -6.79 8.91 -9.84
C LYS A 59 -7.90 8.47 -10.80
N LEU A 60 -8.07 7.16 -11.01
CA LEU A 60 -9.15 6.63 -11.84
C LEU A 60 -10.51 6.81 -11.17
N LEU A 61 -10.59 6.61 -9.85
CA LEU A 61 -11.81 6.81 -9.07
C LEU A 61 -12.23 8.28 -9.12
N GLU A 62 -11.30 9.20 -8.86
CA GLU A 62 -11.55 10.64 -8.88
C GLU A 62 -12.10 11.11 -10.23
N LYS A 63 -11.50 10.64 -11.33
CA LYS A 63 -12.00 10.93 -12.69
C LYS A 63 -13.44 10.45 -12.89
N ARG A 64 -13.74 9.21 -12.47
CA ARG A 64 -15.10 8.65 -12.59
C ARG A 64 -16.12 9.43 -11.78
N VAL A 65 -15.76 9.81 -10.55
CA VAL A 65 -16.62 10.62 -9.68
C VAL A 65 -16.88 11.99 -10.33
N ALA A 66 -15.85 12.66 -10.86
CA ALA A 66 -16.01 13.94 -11.55
C ALA A 66 -16.94 13.83 -12.77
N THR A 67 -16.81 12.77 -13.58
CA THR A 67 -17.71 12.53 -14.73
C THR A 67 -19.17 12.32 -14.28
N LEU A 68 -19.40 11.60 -13.19
CA LEU A 68 -20.75 11.37 -12.66
C LEU A 68 -21.38 12.66 -12.12
N LEU A 69 -20.58 13.52 -11.46
CA LEU A 69 -21.04 14.81 -10.98
C LEU A 69 -21.40 15.77 -12.12
N ASP A 70 -20.59 15.82 -13.18
CA ASP A 70 -20.88 16.62 -14.38
C ASP A 70 -22.16 16.14 -15.08
N ALA A 71 -22.32 14.82 -15.25
CA ALA A 71 -23.54 14.25 -15.80
C ALA A 71 -24.79 14.57 -14.95
N ARG A 72 -24.65 14.59 -13.62
CA ARG A 72 -25.75 14.95 -12.71
C ARG A 72 -26.08 16.44 -12.77
N ALA A 73 -25.08 17.31 -12.89
CA ALA A 73 -25.28 18.74 -13.05
C ALA A 73 -26.00 19.07 -14.36
N LYS A 74 -25.62 18.40 -15.46
CA LYS A 74 -26.30 18.54 -16.77
C LYS A 74 -27.77 18.16 -16.71
N ARG A 75 -28.12 17.03 -16.08
CA ARG A 75 -29.52 16.61 -15.89
C ARG A 75 -30.32 17.60 -15.04
N LEU A 76 -29.70 18.19 -14.03
CA LEU A 76 -30.37 19.20 -13.20
C LEU A 76 -30.69 20.46 -14.00
N ASN A 77 -29.74 20.94 -14.80
CA ASN A 77 -29.94 22.11 -15.65
C ASN A 77 -31.03 21.86 -16.72
N GLU A 78 -31.04 20.68 -17.34
CA GLU A 78 -32.08 20.28 -18.31
C GLU A 78 -33.48 20.17 -17.70
N SER A 79 -33.59 19.90 -16.38
CA SER A 79 -34.88 19.86 -15.68
C SER A 79 -35.41 21.23 -15.23
N LEU A 80 -34.58 22.27 -15.33
CA LEU A 80 -34.91 23.64 -14.92
C LEU A 80 -35.27 24.55 -16.11
N GLU A 81 -34.98 24.11 -17.33
CA GLU A 81 -35.43 24.72 -18.60
C GLU A 81 -36.78 24.16 -19.05
#